data_AF-A0A8J7TWN7-F1
#
_entry.id   AF-A0A8J7TWN7-F1
#
_cell.length_a   1.000
_cell.length_b   1.000
_cell.length_c   1.000
_cell.angle_alpha   90.00
_cell.angle_beta   90.00
_cell.angle_gamma   90.00
#
_symmetry.space_group_name_H-M   'P 1'
#
loop_
_entity.id
_entity.type
_entity.pdbx_description
1 polymer ?
#
loop_
_entity_poly.entity_id
_entity_poly.type
_entity_poly.pdbx_seq_one_letter_code
_entity_poly.pdbx_strand_id
1 'polypeptide(L)'
;MVRFLTKGQLHDLLRECGHAFSSAEPVDEPIDVSPPAETYLTVGLDADGSLKPAYRDRYFACLRDADDEPLILRAPAFALEGPFAIAAERDPGNNYFVMGPVRWLLARVRRFERALLWPRGGFRGDDGLGFIPTTSRGEPIDPAPRLASWFRRYVPEPARVAAAVLDLSAVADCQVVWEAANLVGVGTYDFFLAEPAGREVYQLHHHDKVVVSIPDAPARRDLLSELARQTDIFEDCSGYRSSAEEELFGG
;
A
#
# COMPACT_ATOMS: atom_id res chain seq x y z
N MET A 1 20.88 -0.90 14.78
CA MET A 1 19.43 -1.13 14.61
C MET A 1 19.24 -2.08 13.43
N VAL A 2 18.33 -3.05 13.53
CA VAL A 2 18.01 -3.94 12.40
C VAL A 2 17.35 -3.12 11.30
N ARG A 3 17.86 -3.23 10.07
CA ARG A 3 17.37 -2.47 8.89
C ARG A 3 16.60 -3.34 7.90
N PHE A 4 16.56 -4.64 8.09
CA PHE A 4 15.83 -5.55 7.22
C PHE A 4 15.39 -6.80 7.97
N LEU A 5 14.36 -7.47 7.44
CA LEU A 5 13.94 -8.80 7.85
C LEU A 5 14.31 -9.82 6.77
N THR A 6 14.66 -11.03 7.17
CA THR A 6 14.73 -12.19 6.27
C THR A 6 13.34 -12.74 5.96
N LYS A 7 13.25 -13.66 5.01
CA LYS A 7 11.98 -14.28 4.58
C LYS A 7 11.28 -14.99 5.73
N GLY A 8 11.98 -15.91 6.41
CA GLY A 8 11.46 -16.57 7.61
C GLY A 8 11.04 -15.59 8.71
N GLN A 9 11.82 -14.53 8.97
CA GLN A 9 11.45 -13.53 9.98
C GLN A 9 10.15 -12.79 9.64
N LEU A 10 10.00 -12.36 8.38
CA LEU A 10 8.78 -11.69 7.93
C LEU A 10 7.59 -12.66 7.90
N HIS A 11 7.80 -13.88 7.41
CA HIS A 11 6.78 -14.92 7.35
C HIS A 11 6.25 -15.24 8.76
N ASP A 12 7.14 -15.51 9.71
CA ASP A 12 6.77 -15.82 11.10
C ASP A 12 6.01 -14.66 11.74
N LEU A 13 6.49 -13.42 11.59
CA LEU A 13 5.81 -12.23 12.09
C LEU A 13 4.36 -12.12 11.59
N LEU A 14 4.17 -12.26 10.28
CA LEU A 14 2.85 -12.14 9.65
C LEU A 14 1.93 -13.32 10.02
N ARG A 15 2.50 -14.53 10.09
CA ARG A 15 1.78 -15.75 10.48
C ARG A 15 1.31 -15.70 11.93
N GLU A 16 2.16 -15.21 12.84
CA GLU A 16 1.82 -15.02 14.26
C GLU A 16 0.68 -14.00 14.45
N CYS A 17 0.58 -13.01 13.56
CA CYS A 17 -0.53 -12.05 13.56
C CYS A 17 -1.80 -12.57 12.86
N GLY A 18 -1.77 -13.76 12.26
CA GLY A 18 -2.91 -14.39 11.61
C GLY A 18 -3.17 -13.92 10.18
N HIS A 19 -2.17 -13.38 9.49
CA HIS A 19 -2.30 -13.06 8.07
C HIS A 19 -2.37 -14.33 7.21
N ALA A 20 -3.13 -14.24 6.13
CA ALA A 20 -3.18 -15.24 5.08
C ALA A 20 -2.24 -14.87 3.93
N PHE A 21 -1.69 -15.87 3.27
CA PHE A 21 -0.69 -15.68 2.21
C PHE A 21 -1.20 -16.14 0.85
N SER A 22 -0.69 -15.53 -0.21
CA SER A 22 -0.93 -15.98 -1.59
C SER A 22 -0.37 -17.40 -1.78
N SER A 23 -1.22 -18.35 -2.16
CA SER A 23 -0.84 -19.74 -2.42
C SER A 23 -0.55 -20.04 -3.89
N ALA A 24 -0.48 -19.00 -4.75
CA ALA A 24 -0.39 -19.17 -6.20
C ALA A 24 0.94 -19.84 -6.63
N GLU A 25 1.96 -19.82 -5.79
CA GLU A 25 3.26 -20.45 -6.05
C GLU A 25 3.69 -21.32 -4.85
N PRO A 26 4.27 -22.52 -5.08
CA PRO A 26 4.73 -23.41 -4.03
C PRO A 26 6.05 -22.87 -3.46
N VAL A 27 5.94 -21.93 -2.53
CA VAL A 27 7.07 -21.32 -1.83
C VAL A 27 7.01 -21.78 -0.37
N ASP A 28 8.13 -22.29 0.16
CA ASP A 28 8.18 -22.84 1.54
C ASP A 28 7.84 -21.79 2.62
N GLU A 29 8.04 -20.50 2.33
CA GLU A 29 7.80 -19.37 3.25
C GLU A 29 7.15 -18.18 2.51
N PRO A 30 5.85 -18.22 2.17
CA PRO A 30 5.23 -17.13 1.42
C PRO A 30 5.14 -15.86 2.29
N ILE A 31 5.41 -14.69 1.69
CA ILE A 31 5.37 -13.38 2.37
C ILE A 31 4.36 -12.41 1.72
N ASP A 32 3.82 -12.78 0.57
CA ASP A 32 2.79 -12.00 -0.11
C ASP A 32 1.46 -12.24 0.61
N VAL A 33 0.98 -11.21 1.30
CA VAL A 33 -0.29 -11.28 2.04
C VAL A 33 -1.43 -11.25 1.03
N SER A 34 -2.31 -12.25 1.11
CA SER A 34 -3.53 -12.35 0.31
C SER A 34 -4.69 -12.58 1.28
N PRO A 35 -5.24 -11.49 1.84
CA PRO A 35 -6.23 -11.63 2.89
C PRO A 35 -7.54 -12.18 2.31
N PRO A 36 -8.21 -13.10 3.01
CA PRO A 36 -9.54 -13.54 2.59
C PRO A 36 -10.54 -12.37 2.74
N ALA A 37 -11.64 -12.42 1.99
CA ALA A 37 -12.56 -11.29 1.80
C ALA A 37 -13.14 -10.70 3.09
N GLU A 38 -13.15 -11.49 4.15
CA GLU A 38 -13.72 -11.23 5.45
C GLU A 38 -12.79 -10.41 6.36
N THR A 39 -11.53 -10.30 5.96
CA THR A 39 -10.43 -9.74 6.76
C THR A 39 -9.76 -8.54 6.13
N TYR A 40 -10.22 -8.11 4.96
CA TYR A 40 -9.63 -6.97 4.25
C TYR A 40 -10.66 -5.86 3.99
N LEU A 41 -10.14 -4.65 3.83
CA LEU A 41 -10.86 -3.50 3.27
C LEU A 41 -9.98 -2.79 2.23
N THR A 42 -10.60 -2.01 1.35
CA THR A 42 -9.88 -1.34 0.26
C THR A 42 -10.19 0.15 0.27
N VAL A 43 -9.15 0.97 0.14
CA VAL A 43 -9.27 2.40 -0.19
C VAL A 43 -8.76 2.59 -1.60
N GLY A 44 -9.65 2.95 -2.52
CA GLY A 44 -9.34 3.14 -3.93
C GLY A 44 -9.45 4.59 -4.37
N LEU A 45 -8.84 4.89 -5.50
CA LEU A 45 -9.01 6.20 -6.13
C LEU A 45 -10.44 6.37 -6.66
N ASP A 46 -10.95 5.35 -7.35
CA ASP A 46 -12.30 5.29 -7.92
C ASP A 46 -13.03 4.05 -7.47
N ALA A 47 -14.36 4.02 -7.65
CA ALA A 47 -15.12 2.80 -7.51
C ALA A 47 -14.66 1.72 -8.51
N ASP A 48 -14.36 0.52 -8.01
CA ASP A 48 -13.97 -0.63 -8.85
C ASP A 48 -15.19 -1.54 -9.11
N GLY A 49 -15.91 -1.27 -10.20
CA GLY A 49 -17.07 -2.06 -10.62
C GLY A 49 -16.75 -3.52 -11.00
N SER A 50 -15.48 -3.84 -11.22
CA SER A 50 -15.03 -5.20 -11.56
C SER A 50 -14.91 -6.11 -10.34
N LEU A 51 -14.98 -5.56 -9.12
CA LEU A 51 -14.86 -6.34 -7.90
C LEU A 51 -15.99 -7.37 -7.81
N LYS A 52 -15.62 -8.60 -7.44
CA LYS A 52 -16.59 -9.64 -7.11
C LYS A 52 -17.43 -9.19 -5.91
N PRO A 53 -18.71 -9.60 -5.78
CA PRO A 53 -19.58 -9.15 -4.69
C PRO A 53 -18.98 -9.28 -3.28
N ALA A 54 -18.34 -10.41 -2.97
CA ALA A 54 -17.66 -10.63 -1.68
C ALA A 54 -16.56 -9.60 -1.38
N TYR A 55 -16.05 -8.93 -2.42
CA TYR A 55 -14.97 -7.96 -2.36
C TYR A 55 -15.47 -6.52 -2.30
N ARG A 56 -16.79 -6.31 -2.45
CA ARG A 56 -17.42 -4.99 -2.48
C ARG A 56 -17.64 -4.45 -1.08
N ASP A 57 -18.12 -5.28 -0.15
CA ASP A 57 -18.60 -4.94 1.22
C ASP A 57 -17.74 -4.02 2.09
N ARG A 58 -16.50 -3.71 1.69
CA ARG A 58 -15.51 -2.96 2.46
C ARG A 58 -14.63 -2.08 1.56
N TYR A 59 -15.19 -1.53 0.49
CA TYR A 59 -14.49 -0.65 -0.45
C TYR A 59 -14.88 0.81 -0.21
N PHE A 60 -13.89 1.69 -0.13
CA PHE A 60 -14.07 3.14 -0.01
C PHE A 60 -13.31 3.83 -1.15
N ALA A 61 -14.00 4.62 -1.96
CA ALA A 61 -13.37 5.44 -3.00
C ALA A 61 -13.06 6.83 -2.46
N CYS A 62 -11.95 7.45 -2.89
CA CYS A 62 -11.71 8.85 -2.63
C CYS A 62 -12.71 9.72 -3.42
N LEU A 63 -13.42 10.61 -2.73
CA LEU A 63 -14.24 11.61 -3.41
C LEU A 63 -13.36 12.58 -4.17
N ARG A 64 -13.86 13.04 -5.33
CA ARG A 64 -13.18 13.99 -6.22
C ARG A 64 -13.96 15.28 -6.35
N ASP A 65 -13.26 16.36 -6.66
CA ASP A 65 -13.88 17.66 -6.91
C ASP A 65 -14.27 17.87 -8.38
N ALA A 66 -14.62 19.11 -8.74
CA ALA A 66 -15.03 19.46 -10.10
C ALA A 66 -13.89 19.37 -11.14
N ASP A 67 -12.63 19.44 -10.69
CA ASP A 67 -11.43 19.31 -11.52
C ASP A 67 -10.88 17.88 -11.50
N ASP A 68 -11.66 16.92 -11.00
CA ASP A 68 -11.31 15.51 -10.88
C ASP A 68 -10.14 15.23 -9.89
N GLU A 69 -9.83 16.18 -9.00
CA GLU A 69 -8.80 16.01 -7.98
C GLU A 69 -9.36 15.32 -6.72
N PRO A 70 -8.64 14.36 -6.12
CA PRO A 70 -9.04 13.76 -4.85
C PRO A 70 -9.17 14.81 -3.72
N LEU A 71 -10.36 14.91 -3.11
CA LEU A 71 -10.67 15.88 -2.05
C LEU A 71 -9.76 15.72 -0.82
N ILE A 72 -9.27 14.50 -0.58
CA ILE A 72 -8.32 14.20 0.48
C ILE A 72 -7.05 15.08 0.44
N LEU A 73 -6.66 15.57 -0.74
CA LEU A 73 -5.52 16.48 -0.91
C LEU A 73 -5.68 17.77 -0.09
N ARG A 74 -6.93 18.26 0.02
CA ARG A 74 -7.30 19.53 0.64
C ARG A 74 -7.72 19.37 2.10
N ALA A 75 -7.90 18.14 2.56
CA ALA A 75 -8.34 17.83 3.91
C ALA A 75 -7.18 17.96 4.92
N PRO A 76 -7.27 18.86 5.92
CA PRO A 76 -6.17 19.09 6.87
C PRO A 76 -5.73 17.85 7.64
N ALA A 77 -6.65 16.92 7.93
CA ALA A 77 -6.35 15.66 8.61
C ALA A 77 -5.36 14.76 7.82
N PHE A 78 -5.25 14.98 6.51
CA PHE A 78 -4.42 14.24 5.57
C PHE A 78 -3.28 15.09 4.99
N ALA A 79 -3.01 16.26 5.58
CA ALA A 79 -1.83 17.03 5.22
C ALA A 79 -0.56 16.21 5.49
N LEU A 80 0.35 16.18 4.51
CA LEU A 80 1.67 15.61 4.74
C LEU A 80 2.46 16.56 5.63
N GLU A 81 3.07 16.01 6.67
CA GLU A 81 3.86 16.77 7.65
C GLU A 81 5.26 16.15 7.78
N GLY A 82 6.20 16.96 8.28
CA GLY A 82 7.54 16.51 8.65
C GLY A 82 8.29 15.82 7.51
N PRO A 83 8.90 14.64 7.76
CA PRO A 83 9.69 13.93 6.76
C PRO A 83 8.96 13.58 5.45
N PHE A 84 7.67 13.28 5.51
CA PHE A 84 6.87 12.98 4.32
C PHE A 84 6.56 14.21 3.47
N ALA A 85 6.37 15.38 4.08
CA ALA A 85 6.23 16.63 3.33
C ALA A 85 7.49 16.92 2.50
N ILE A 86 8.67 16.77 3.11
CA ILE A 86 9.97 16.96 2.43
C ILE A 86 10.19 15.91 1.31
N ALA A 87 9.72 14.68 1.52
CA ALA A 87 9.78 13.64 0.48
C ALA A 87 8.92 14.02 -0.74
N ALA A 88 7.67 14.43 -0.50
CA ALA A 88 6.73 14.84 -1.54
C ALA A 88 7.18 16.10 -2.30
N GLU A 89 7.77 17.09 -1.63
CA GLU A 89 8.30 18.31 -2.28
C GLU A 89 9.42 18.01 -3.29
N ARG A 90 10.25 16.99 -3.01
CA ARG A 90 11.41 16.63 -3.85
C ARG A 90 11.06 15.73 -5.01
N ASP A 91 9.89 15.11 -4.96
CA ASP A 91 9.42 14.15 -5.94
C ASP A 91 7.89 14.24 -6.01
N PRO A 92 7.35 15.34 -6.56
CA PRO A 92 5.91 15.57 -6.54
C PRO A 92 5.22 14.40 -7.21
N GLY A 93 4.42 13.66 -6.42
CA GLY A 93 3.58 12.60 -6.96
C GLY A 93 2.68 13.20 -8.02
N ASN A 94 2.80 12.72 -9.25
CA ASN A 94 2.09 13.26 -10.41
C ASN A 94 0.90 12.38 -10.84
N ASN A 95 0.52 11.42 -10.00
CA ASN A 95 -0.62 10.55 -10.21
C ASN A 95 -1.61 10.67 -9.05
N TYR A 96 -2.89 10.46 -9.37
CA TYR A 96 -3.97 10.59 -8.40
C TYR A 96 -3.95 9.49 -7.33
N PHE A 97 -3.30 8.35 -7.57
CA PHE A 97 -3.10 7.33 -6.54
C PHE A 97 -2.28 7.86 -5.35
N VAL A 98 -1.16 8.53 -5.65
CA VAL A 98 -0.31 9.14 -4.63
C VAL A 98 -0.99 10.32 -3.94
N MET A 99 -1.78 11.09 -4.70
CA MET A 99 -2.56 12.22 -4.17
C MET A 99 -3.80 11.78 -3.37
N GLY A 100 -4.29 10.56 -3.60
CA GLY A 100 -5.51 9.99 -3.04
C GLY A 100 -5.24 8.90 -1.99
N PRO A 101 -5.46 7.61 -2.32
CA PRO A 101 -5.32 6.48 -1.38
C PRO A 101 -3.98 6.41 -0.62
N VAL A 102 -2.86 6.75 -1.27
CA VAL A 102 -1.56 6.76 -0.58
C VAL A 102 -1.51 7.86 0.47
N ARG A 103 -2.11 9.02 0.23
CA ARG A 103 -2.13 10.11 1.20
C ARG A 103 -2.90 9.72 2.46
N TRP A 104 -4.02 9.01 2.30
CA TRP A 104 -4.72 8.35 3.40
C TRP A 104 -3.80 7.37 4.15
N LEU A 105 -3.13 6.47 3.42
CA LEU A 105 -2.21 5.49 3.99
C LEU A 105 -1.10 6.16 4.81
N LEU A 106 -0.48 7.22 4.28
CA LEU A 106 0.60 7.96 4.94
C LEU A 106 0.13 8.62 6.24
N ALA A 107 -1.06 9.22 6.24
CA ALA A 107 -1.66 9.77 7.46
C ALA A 107 -1.95 8.70 8.52
N ARG A 108 -2.18 7.45 8.10
CA ARG A 108 -2.36 6.30 8.99
C ARG A 108 -1.03 5.78 9.54
N VAL A 109 -0.03 5.55 8.68
CA VAL A 109 1.24 4.95 9.11
C VAL A 109 2.15 5.91 9.88
N ARG A 110 1.90 7.23 9.82
CA ARG A 110 2.66 8.21 10.62
C ARG A 110 2.57 7.98 12.14
N ARG A 111 1.57 7.23 12.61
CA ARG A 111 1.45 6.85 14.03
C ARG A 111 2.50 5.83 14.46
N PHE A 112 3.17 5.21 13.49
CA PHE A 112 4.25 4.26 13.73
C PHE A 112 5.60 4.97 13.63
N GLU A 113 6.52 4.63 14.53
CA GLU A 113 7.91 5.11 14.44
C GLU A 113 8.62 4.50 13.22
N ARG A 114 8.24 3.26 12.86
CA ARG A 114 8.87 2.49 11.79
C ARG A 114 7.81 1.83 10.93
N ALA A 115 8.19 1.42 9.72
CA ALA A 115 7.39 0.58 8.85
C ALA A 115 8.24 -0.51 8.18
N LEU A 116 7.59 -1.61 7.83
CA LEU A 116 8.14 -2.64 6.96
C LEU A 116 7.72 -2.35 5.52
N LEU A 117 8.65 -2.40 4.56
CA LEU A 117 8.36 -2.26 3.14
C LEU A 117 8.89 -3.46 2.36
N TRP A 118 8.06 -4.05 1.49
CA TRP A 118 8.49 -5.10 0.59
C TRP A 118 7.69 -5.14 -0.73
N PRO A 119 8.31 -5.43 -1.88
CA PRO A 119 7.60 -5.70 -3.13
C PRO A 119 6.77 -6.99 -3.05
N ARG A 120 5.67 -7.03 -3.79
CA ARG A 120 4.95 -8.27 -4.11
C ARG A 120 5.76 -9.12 -5.07
N GLY A 121 5.61 -10.45 -4.95
CA GLY A 121 6.36 -11.41 -5.73
C GLY A 121 7.50 -11.96 -4.89
N GLY A 122 7.31 -13.19 -4.38
CA GLY A 122 8.26 -13.88 -3.50
C GLY A 122 9.64 -14.19 -4.11
N PHE A 123 9.84 -13.88 -5.40
CA PHE A 123 11.13 -13.99 -6.10
C PHE A 123 11.85 -12.65 -6.13
N ARG A 124 12.71 -12.45 -5.14
CA ARG A 124 13.88 -11.59 -5.32
C ARG A 124 14.91 -12.52 -5.93
N GLY A 125 15.33 -12.25 -7.15
CA GLY A 125 16.39 -13.02 -7.78
C GLY A 125 17.63 -13.12 -6.87
N ASP A 126 18.61 -13.94 -7.24
CA ASP A 126 19.83 -14.15 -6.46
C ASP A 126 20.64 -12.85 -6.23
N ASP A 127 20.31 -11.78 -6.96
CA ASP A 127 20.88 -10.43 -6.82
C ASP A 127 20.17 -9.54 -5.79
N GLY A 128 19.06 -10.01 -5.21
CA GLY A 128 18.22 -9.28 -4.26
C GLY A 128 17.58 -8.01 -4.82
N LEU A 129 17.54 -7.84 -6.14
CA LEU A 129 17.01 -6.65 -6.81
C LEU A 129 15.48 -6.63 -6.93
N GLY A 130 14.75 -7.59 -6.33
CA GLY A 130 13.28 -7.64 -6.45
C GLY A 130 12.52 -6.41 -5.94
N PHE A 131 13.18 -5.45 -5.28
CA PHE A 131 12.63 -4.13 -4.95
C PHE A 131 12.57 -3.15 -6.12
N ILE A 132 13.38 -3.36 -7.16
CA ILE A 132 13.45 -2.48 -8.33
C ILE A 132 13.21 -3.35 -9.54
N PRO A 133 12.10 -3.16 -10.25
CA PRO A 133 11.81 -3.96 -11.41
C PRO A 133 12.87 -3.80 -12.49
N THR A 134 13.33 -4.92 -13.04
CA THR A 134 14.32 -4.92 -14.11
C THR A 134 13.80 -5.66 -15.34
N THR A 135 14.27 -5.27 -16.52
CA THR A 135 14.09 -6.04 -17.75
C THR A 135 14.81 -7.38 -17.65
N SER A 136 14.60 -8.27 -18.63
CA SER A 136 15.37 -9.52 -18.76
C SER A 136 16.89 -9.32 -18.92
N ARG A 137 17.34 -8.07 -19.13
CA ARG A 137 18.76 -7.68 -19.20
C ARG A 137 19.30 -7.07 -17.92
N GLY A 138 18.48 -6.99 -16.86
CA GLY A 138 18.86 -6.37 -15.57
C GLY A 138 18.81 -4.83 -15.57
N GLU A 139 18.24 -4.21 -16.61
CA GLU A 139 18.07 -2.76 -16.67
C GLU A 139 16.82 -2.35 -15.88
N PRO A 140 16.86 -1.35 -14.99
CA PRO A 140 15.67 -0.87 -14.30
C PRO A 140 14.59 -0.45 -15.29
N ILE A 141 13.37 -0.96 -15.13
CA ILE A 141 12.21 -0.58 -15.94
C ILE A 141 11.78 0.85 -15.56
N ASP A 142 11.69 1.09 -14.25
CA ASP A 142 11.37 2.39 -13.68
C ASP A 142 12.50 2.85 -12.74
N PRO A 143 12.92 4.12 -12.81
CA PRO A 143 14.00 4.62 -11.98
C PRO A 143 13.55 4.75 -10.52
N ALA A 144 14.16 3.97 -9.63
CA ALA A 144 13.98 4.06 -8.19
C ALA A 144 15.33 4.38 -7.49
N PRO A 145 15.94 5.55 -7.75
CA PRO A 145 17.31 5.83 -7.33
C PRO A 145 17.47 5.89 -5.80
N ARG A 146 16.46 6.33 -5.06
CA ARG A 146 16.55 6.45 -3.60
C ARG A 146 16.40 5.09 -2.94
N LEU A 147 15.45 4.27 -3.40
CA LEU A 147 15.30 2.86 -3.04
C LEU A 147 16.61 2.10 -3.37
N ALA A 148 17.15 2.25 -4.57
CA ALA A 148 18.42 1.62 -4.98
C ALA A 148 19.60 2.03 -4.08
N SER A 149 19.70 3.33 -3.78
CA SER A 149 20.74 3.87 -2.91
C SER A 149 20.59 3.34 -1.47
N TRP A 150 19.36 3.28 -0.97
CA TRP A 150 19.04 2.76 0.35
C TRP A 150 19.46 1.29 0.48
N PHE A 151 19.11 0.45 -0.50
CA PHE A 151 19.50 -0.96 -0.53
C PHE A 151 21.01 -1.12 -0.54
N ARG A 152 21.71 -0.45 -1.44
CA ARG A 152 23.18 -0.50 -1.51
C ARG A 152 23.86 -0.06 -0.21
N ARG A 153 23.26 0.87 0.53
CA ARG A 153 23.81 1.40 1.78
C ARG A 153 23.61 0.47 2.97
N TYR A 154 22.44 -0.17 3.07
CA TYR A 154 22.03 -0.87 4.28
C TYR A 154 21.93 -2.38 4.15
N VAL A 155 22.03 -2.92 2.94
CA VAL A 155 21.81 -4.33 2.66
C VAL A 155 23.10 -4.96 2.12
N PRO A 156 23.89 -5.64 2.97
CA PRO A 156 25.14 -6.26 2.55
C PRO A 156 24.91 -7.52 1.71
N GLU A 157 23.81 -8.24 1.95
CA GLU A 157 23.42 -9.47 1.25
C GLU A 157 21.98 -9.31 0.72
N PRO A 158 21.79 -8.66 -0.44
CA PRO A 158 20.47 -8.37 -1.01
C PRO A 158 19.54 -9.59 -1.10
N ALA A 159 20.08 -10.74 -1.49
CA ALA A 159 19.33 -12.00 -1.63
C ALA A 159 18.63 -12.44 -0.33
N ARG A 160 19.08 -11.98 0.84
CA ARG A 160 18.51 -12.37 2.15
C ARG A 160 17.45 -11.43 2.66
N VAL A 161 17.26 -10.27 2.03
CA VAL A 161 16.29 -9.29 2.49
C VAL A 161 14.92 -9.65 1.95
N ALA A 162 13.94 -9.79 2.85
CA ALA A 162 12.52 -9.95 2.57
C ALA A 162 11.69 -8.70 2.92
N ALA A 163 12.14 -7.83 3.83
CA ALA A 163 11.55 -6.51 4.00
C ALA A 163 12.59 -5.50 4.45
N ALA A 164 12.46 -4.25 4.01
CA ALA A 164 13.18 -3.12 4.57
C ALA A 164 12.48 -2.64 5.86
N VAL A 165 13.26 -2.30 6.88
CA VAL A 165 12.78 -1.65 8.12
C VAL A 165 13.13 -0.17 8.03
N LEU A 166 12.10 0.64 7.80
CA LEU A 166 12.19 2.08 7.54
C LEU A 166 11.82 2.87 8.79
N ASP A 167 12.58 3.90 9.10
CA ASP A 167 12.35 4.87 10.18
C ASP A 167 11.53 6.05 9.63
N LEU A 168 10.27 6.16 10.04
CA LEU A 168 9.36 7.18 9.52
C LEU A 168 9.63 8.59 10.09
N SER A 169 10.58 8.72 11.01
CA SER A 169 11.12 10.03 11.42
C SER A 169 12.26 10.51 10.52
N ALA A 170 12.84 9.62 9.70
CA ALA A 170 13.96 9.93 8.83
C ALA A 170 13.52 10.27 7.40
N VAL A 171 13.87 11.47 6.93
CA VAL A 171 13.55 11.94 5.56
C VAL A 171 13.97 10.96 4.47
N ALA A 172 15.15 10.35 4.60
CA ALA A 172 15.66 9.41 3.61
C ALA A 172 14.82 8.13 3.50
N ASP A 173 14.24 7.67 4.62
CA ASP A 173 13.41 6.47 4.66
C ASP A 173 11.98 6.78 4.19
N CYS A 174 11.43 7.94 4.56
CA CYS A 174 10.16 8.44 4.01
C CYS A 174 10.22 8.63 2.49
N GLN A 175 11.36 9.07 1.96
CA GLN A 175 11.59 9.15 0.51
C GLN A 175 11.55 7.78 -0.16
N VAL A 176 11.99 6.73 0.53
CA VAL A 176 11.91 5.35 0.00
C VAL A 176 10.46 4.87 -0.06
N VAL A 177 9.67 5.12 1.00
CA VAL A 177 8.22 4.83 0.99
C VAL A 177 7.52 5.60 -0.12
N TRP A 178 7.83 6.89 -0.26
CA TRP A 178 7.23 7.76 -1.28
C TRP A 178 7.58 7.32 -2.70
N GLU A 179 8.85 7.00 -2.97
CA GLU A 179 9.30 6.51 -4.27
C GLU A 179 8.64 5.15 -4.60
N ALA A 180 8.51 4.24 -3.63
CA ALA A 180 7.78 2.99 -3.82
C ALA A 180 6.30 3.22 -4.19
N ALA A 181 5.62 4.18 -3.54
CA ALA A 181 4.25 4.53 -3.88
C ALA A 181 4.12 5.14 -5.29
N ASN A 182 5.07 5.99 -5.70
CA ASN A 182 5.13 6.52 -7.06
C ASN A 182 5.31 5.40 -8.09
N LEU A 183 6.20 4.43 -7.84
CA LEU A 183 6.40 3.27 -8.73
C LEU A 183 5.11 2.47 -8.93
N VAL A 184 4.33 2.27 -7.86
CA VAL A 184 3.04 1.58 -7.94
C VAL A 184 2.05 2.36 -8.80
N GLY A 185 1.98 3.68 -8.63
CA GLY A 185 1.02 4.54 -9.35
C GLY A 185 1.33 4.76 -10.83
N VAL A 186 2.53 4.41 -11.31
CA VAL A 186 2.92 4.55 -12.73
C VAL A 186 3.22 3.21 -13.41
N GLY A 187 3.43 2.16 -12.62
CA GLY A 187 3.88 0.85 -13.09
C GLY A 187 2.83 -0.24 -12.89
N THR A 188 3.28 -1.50 -12.97
CA THR A 188 2.47 -2.70 -12.74
C THR A 188 2.86 -3.43 -11.46
N TYR A 189 3.64 -2.77 -10.61
CA TYR A 189 4.26 -3.36 -9.43
C TYR A 189 3.47 -3.03 -8.19
N ASP A 190 3.31 -4.02 -7.32
CA ASP A 190 2.70 -3.82 -6.03
C ASP A 190 3.77 -3.82 -4.94
N PHE A 191 3.54 -3.02 -3.91
CA PHE A 191 4.33 -3.03 -2.69
C PHE A 191 3.42 -3.28 -1.50
N PHE A 192 3.98 -3.89 -0.47
CA PHE A 192 3.40 -3.99 0.84
C PHE A 192 4.12 -3.04 1.79
N LEU A 193 3.33 -2.34 2.59
CA LEU A 193 3.77 -1.56 3.75
C LEU A 193 3.11 -2.17 4.98
N ALA A 194 3.79 -2.25 6.11
CA ALA A 194 3.17 -2.74 7.35
C ALA A 194 3.70 -2.06 8.60
N GLU A 195 2.89 -2.11 9.64
CA GLU A 195 3.35 -1.82 11.00
C GLU A 195 4.50 -2.78 11.39
N PRO A 196 5.49 -2.37 12.20
CA PRO A 196 6.60 -3.24 12.61
C PRO A 196 6.17 -4.51 13.35
N ALA A 197 5.03 -4.46 14.04
CA ALA A 197 4.44 -5.59 14.73
C ALA A 197 3.65 -6.52 13.79
N GLY A 198 3.48 -6.17 12.51
CA GLY A 198 2.79 -7.00 11.52
C GLY A 198 1.28 -7.15 11.74
N ARG A 199 0.63 -6.24 12.48
CA ARG A 199 -0.83 -6.32 12.76
C ARG A 199 -1.70 -5.76 11.65
N GLU A 200 -1.17 -4.76 10.94
CA GLU A 200 -1.80 -4.14 9.78
C GLU A 200 -0.82 -4.20 8.61
N VAL A 201 -1.27 -4.74 7.49
CA VAL A 201 -0.52 -4.82 6.23
C VAL A 201 -1.32 -4.10 5.15
N TYR A 202 -0.65 -3.22 4.41
CA TYR A 202 -1.22 -2.41 3.35
C TYR A 202 -0.54 -2.78 2.04
N GLN A 203 -1.29 -3.38 1.12
CA GLN A 203 -0.83 -3.58 -0.25
C GLN A 203 -1.16 -2.32 -1.06
N LEU A 204 -0.14 -1.59 -1.47
CA LEU A 204 -0.20 -0.62 -2.55
C LEU A 204 -0.32 -1.41 -3.86
N HIS A 205 -1.48 -1.31 -4.52
CA HIS A 205 -1.80 -2.07 -5.71
C HIS A 205 -1.84 -1.14 -6.92
N HIS A 206 -1.22 -1.57 -8.03
CA HIS A 206 -1.11 -0.83 -9.30
C HIS A 206 -2.43 -0.50 -10.03
N HIS A 207 -3.59 -0.78 -9.41
CA HIS A 207 -4.90 -0.34 -9.89
C HIS A 207 -5.40 0.78 -8.97
N ASP A 208 -4.49 1.68 -8.61
CA ASP A 208 -4.74 2.87 -7.79
C ASP A 208 -5.52 2.59 -6.49
N LYS A 209 -5.16 1.50 -5.79
CA LYS A 209 -5.83 1.10 -4.55
C LYS A 209 -4.88 0.62 -3.47
N VAL A 210 -5.28 0.83 -2.23
CA VAL A 210 -4.64 0.29 -1.03
C VAL A 210 -5.54 -0.80 -0.46
N VAL A 211 -5.09 -2.05 -0.51
CA VAL A 211 -5.77 -3.19 0.11
C VAL A 211 -5.18 -3.40 1.51
N VAL A 212 -6.02 -3.36 2.53
CA VAL A 212 -5.60 -3.44 3.93
C VAL A 212 -5.97 -4.80 4.48
N SER A 213 -5.00 -5.54 5.01
CA SER A 213 -5.22 -6.75 5.79
C SER A 213 -5.09 -6.44 7.27
N ILE A 214 -6.16 -6.73 8.03
CA ILE A 214 -6.17 -6.65 9.50
C ILE A 214 -6.87 -7.91 10.02
N PRO A 215 -6.13 -8.93 10.48
CA PRO A 215 -6.72 -10.16 11.00
C PRO A 215 -7.62 -9.91 12.22
N ASP A 216 -7.21 -9.00 13.12
CA ASP A 216 -7.96 -8.62 14.31
C ASP A 216 -9.31 -7.95 13.94
N ALA A 217 -10.42 -8.60 14.35
CA ALA A 217 -11.76 -8.15 13.99
C ALA A 217 -12.19 -6.82 14.66
N PRO A 218 -11.91 -6.59 15.96
CA PRO A 218 -12.12 -5.27 16.57
C PRO A 218 -11.40 -4.13 15.83
N ALA A 219 -10.08 -4.23 15.62
CA ALA A 219 -9.31 -3.20 14.92
C ALA A 219 -9.82 -2.95 13.49
N ARG A 220 -10.22 -4.01 12.79
CA ARG A 220 -10.83 -3.90 11.46
C ARG A 220 -12.16 -3.14 11.49
N ARG A 221 -13.04 -3.41 12.46
CA ARG A 221 -14.31 -2.68 12.63
C ARG A 221 -14.09 -1.22 12.98
N ASP A 222 -13.09 -0.92 13.80
CA ASP A 222 -12.74 0.45 14.16
C ASP A 222 -12.30 1.24 12.92
N LEU A 223 -11.47 0.63 12.05
CA LEU A 223 -11.06 1.25 10.80
C LEU A 223 -12.22 1.46 9.81
N LEU A 224 -13.11 0.48 9.66
CA LEU A 224 -14.32 0.66 8.84
C LEU A 224 -15.19 1.82 9.36
N SER A 225 -15.36 1.91 10.68
CA SER A 225 -16.12 2.99 11.31
C SER A 225 -15.42 4.34 11.20
N GLU A 226 -14.09 4.37 11.16
CA GLU A 226 -13.28 5.57 10.89
C GLU A 226 -13.50 6.09 9.47
N LEU A 227 -13.46 5.21 8.47
CA LEU A 227 -13.67 5.56 7.06
C LEU A 227 -15.12 5.99 6.79
N ALA A 228 -16.10 5.24 7.29
CA ALA A 228 -17.52 5.55 7.11
C ALA A 228 -17.96 6.88 7.75
N ARG A 229 -17.19 7.43 8.69
CA ARG A 229 -17.46 8.75 9.30
C ARG A 229 -16.90 9.93 8.49
N GLN A 230 -16.05 9.66 7.50
CA GLN A 230 -15.37 10.68 6.69
C GLN A 230 -16.04 10.79 5.31
N THR A 231 -17.36 10.97 5.31
CA THR A 231 -18.20 10.99 4.10
C THR A 231 -17.96 12.19 3.19
N ASP A 232 -17.24 13.20 3.66
CA ASP A 232 -16.77 14.35 2.89
C ASP A 232 -15.49 14.04 2.09
N ILE A 233 -14.80 12.95 2.42
CA ILE A 233 -13.53 12.54 1.80
C ILE A 233 -13.65 11.20 1.08
N PHE A 234 -14.47 10.28 1.60
CA PHE A 234 -14.64 8.94 1.06
C PHE A 234 -16.09 8.64 0.74
N GLU A 235 -16.30 8.00 -0.41
CA GLU A 235 -17.54 7.34 -0.76
C GLU A 235 -17.49 5.90 -0.25
N ASP A 236 -18.49 5.46 0.51
CA ASP A 236 -18.63 4.06 0.89
C ASP A 236 -19.22 3.27 -0.29
N CYS A 237 -18.38 2.44 -0.91
CA CYS A 237 -18.70 1.63 -2.07
C CYS A 237 -19.03 0.18 -1.67
N SER A 238 -19.24 -0.07 -0.36
CA SER A 238 -19.46 -1.42 0.19
C SER A 238 -20.53 -2.23 -0.55
N GLY A 239 -21.50 -1.58 -1.19
CA GLY A 239 -22.63 -2.26 -1.81
C GLY A 239 -23.08 -1.71 -3.16
N TYR A 240 -22.19 -1.25 -4.04
CA TYR A 240 -22.56 -0.54 -5.29
C TYR A 240 -23.88 -1.01 -5.96
N ARG A 241 -24.90 -0.13 -5.93
CA ARG A 241 -25.84 0.08 -7.02
C ARG A 241 -25.75 1.55 -7.40
N SER A 242 -25.29 1.82 -8.62
CA SER A 242 -25.37 3.14 -9.22
C SER A 242 -26.86 3.50 -9.39
N SER A 243 -27.33 4.53 -8.68
CA SER A 243 -28.69 5.07 -8.85
C SER A 243 -28.84 5.95 -10.08
N ALA A 244 -27.80 6.09 -10.92
CA ALA A 244 -27.92 6.80 -12.21
C ALA A 244 -28.38 5.87 -13.35
N GLU A 245 -28.35 4.54 -13.21
CA GLU A 245 -28.77 3.61 -14.28
C GLU A 245 -30.13 2.92 -14.03
N GLU A 246 -30.63 2.80 -12.78
CA GLU A 246 -31.99 2.27 -12.54
C GLU A 246 -33.09 3.34 -12.66
N GLU A 247 -32.77 4.65 -12.62
CA GLU A 247 -33.76 5.73 -12.85
C GLU A 247 -33.80 6.26 -14.30
N LEU A 248 -32.79 5.95 -15.13
CA LEU A 248 -32.73 6.41 -16.54
C LEU A 248 -33.10 5.34 -17.58
N PHE A 249 -33.18 4.05 -17.19
CA PHE A 249 -33.67 2.95 -18.02
C PHE A 249 -34.34 1.88 -17.11
N GLY A 250 -35.63 1.79 -16.88
CA GLY A 250 -36.79 2.25 -17.62
C GLY A 250 -37.98 1.41 -17.13
N GLY A 251 -39.05 2.12 -16.75
CA GLY A 251 -40.41 1.61 -16.91
C GLY A 251 -40.91 1.74 -18.34
#